data_AF-A0A6G2VSX7-F1
#
_entry.id   AF-A0A6G2VSX7-F1
#
_cell.length_a   1.000
_cell.length_b   1.000
_cell.length_c   1.000
_cell.angle_alpha   90.00
_cell.angle_beta   90.00
_cell.angle_gamma   90.00
#
_symmetry.space_group_name_H-M   'P 1'
#
loop_
_entity.id
_entity.type
_entity.pdbx_description
1 polymer ?
#
loop_
_entity_poly.entity_id
_entity_poly.type
_entity_poly.pdbx_seq_one_letter_code
_entity_poly.pdbx_strand_id
1 'polypeptide(L)' 'MSTAQDIAQDTVEYAPEHAPRLNWAEHSPEVYKAMIRLDTAARRGLDPKLYELVKIRASQVNHCAFCLDMHTKDA' A
#
# COMPACT_ATOMS: atom_id res chain seq x y z
N MET A 1 -12.32 -46.03 1.65
CA MET A 1 -13.11 -45.34 0.62
C MET A 1 -13.71 -44.08 1.24
N SER A 2 -13.76 -42.99 0.46
CA SER A 2 -14.26 -41.63 0.80
C SER A 2 -13.27 -40.74 1.56
N THR A 3 -12.40 -39.97 0.87
CA THR A 3 -12.58 -38.62 0.27
C THR A 3 -12.51 -37.52 1.33
N ALA A 4 -11.39 -36.81 1.44
CA ALA A 4 -11.15 -35.54 0.73
C ALA A 4 -12.27 -34.53 0.99
N GLN A 5 -12.12 -33.70 2.03
CA GLN A 5 -12.65 -32.33 2.20
C GLN A 5 -12.59 -31.98 3.69
N ASP A 6 -11.74 -31.02 4.05
CA ASP A 6 -11.95 -30.02 5.12
C ASP A 6 -10.61 -29.33 5.44
N ILE A 7 -10.02 -28.71 4.41
CA ILE A 7 -9.17 -27.54 4.64
C ILE A 7 -10.15 -26.41 4.91
N ALA A 8 -10.57 -26.30 6.17
CA ALA A 8 -11.37 -25.19 6.65
C ALA A 8 -10.63 -23.91 6.26
N GLN A 9 -11.30 -23.10 5.44
CA GLN A 9 -10.87 -21.75 5.11
C GLN A 9 -10.89 -20.96 6.41
N ASP A 10 -9.75 -20.88 7.08
CA ASP A 10 -9.55 -20.00 8.23
C ASP A 10 -9.56 -18.57 7.69
N THR A 11 -10.77 -18.01 7.53
CA THR A 11 -10.95 -16.63 7.09
C THR A 11 -10.48 -15.75 8.23
N VAL A 12 -9.18 -15.40 8.21
CA VAL A 12 -8.62 -14.41 9.10
C VAL A 12 -9.44 -13.14 8.92
N GLU A 13 -10.22 -12.79 9.93
CA GLU A 13 -11.02 -11.57 9.95
C GLU A 13 -10.05 -10.39 10.05
N TYR A 14 -9.76 -9.75 8.91
CA TYR A 14 -8.97 -8.53 8.88
C TYR A 14 -9.75 -7.40 9.55
N ALA A 15 -9.04 -6.56 10.32
CA ALA A 15 -9.64 -5.36 10.89
C ALA A 15 -10.30 -4.51 9.78
N PRO A 16 -11.48 -3.92 10.01
CA PRO A 16 -12.20 -3.22 8.97
C PRO A 16 -11.36 -2.08 8.39
N GLU A 17 -11.25 -2.05 7.07
CA GLU A 17 -10.63 -0.93 6.37
C GLU A 17 -11.46 0.33 6.61
N HIS A 18 -10.84 1.33 7.20
CA HIS A 18 -11.51 2.60 7.44
C HIS A 18 -11.53 3.40 6.14
N ALA A 19 -12.71 3.82 5.70
CA ALA A 19 -12.83 4.72 4.58
C ALA A 19 -12.01 6.02 4.82
N PRO A 20 -11.35 6.57 3.79
CA PRO A 20 -10.65 7.83 3.91
C PRO A 20 -11.59 8.93 4.44
N ARG A 21 -11.13 9.69 5.44
CA ARG A 21 -11.92 10.79 6.04
C ARG A 21 -12.18 11.95 5.06
N LEU A 22 -11.32 12.10 4.05
CA LEU A 22 -11.35 13.18 3.06
C LEU A 22 -10.81 12.68 1.72
N ASN A 23 -11.55 12.92 0.64
CA ASN A 23 -11.06 12.72 -0.72
C ASN A 23 -10.22 13.92 -1.18
N TRP A 24 -9.00 14.04 -0.66
CA TRP A 24 -8.16 15.22 -0.90
C TRP A 24 -7.73 15.39 -2.37
N ALA A 25 -7.70 14.31 -3.16
CA ALA A 25 -7.39 14.39 -4.58
C ALA A 25 -8.47 15.14 -5.36
N GLU A 26 -9.74 15.00 -4.96
CA GLU A 26 -10.86 15.76 -5.51
C GLU A 26 -10.85 17.22 -5.05
N HIS A 27 -10.56 17.46 -3.77
CA HIS A 27 -10.53 18.81 -3.21
C HIS A 27 -9.28 19.61 -3.61
N SER A 28 -8.17 18.95 -3.93
CA SER A 28 -6.91 19.59 -4.29
C SER A 28 -6.16 18.83 -5.39
N PRO A 29 -6.69 18.84 -6.63
CA PRO A 29 -6.13 18.07 -7.74
C PRO A 29 -4.70 18.51 -8.10
N GLU A 30 -4.34 19.78 -7.90
CA GLU A 30 -2.99 20.25 -8.22
C GLU A 30 -1.94 19.77 -7.21
N VAL A 31 -2.30 19.69 -5.92
CA VAL A 31 -1.41 19.10 -4.90
C VAL A 31 -1.22 17.61 -5.19
N TYR A 32 -2.30 16.91 -5.54
CA TYR A 32 -2.22 15.50 -5.92
C TYR A 32 -1.27 15.26 -7.11
N LYS A 33 -1.38 16.05 -8.19
CA LYS A 33 -0.46 15.99 -9.34
C LYS A 33 0.98 16.30 -8.94
N ALA A 34 1.20 17.27 -8.04
CA ALA A 34 2.55 17.59 -7.56
C ALA A 34 3.19 16.41 -6.81
N MET A 35 2.42 15.71 -5.98
CA MET A 35 2.90 14.51 -5.27
C MET A 35 3.26 13.36 -6.21
N ILE A 36 2.49 13.14 -7.28
CA ILE A 36 2.85 12.14 -8.31
C ILE A 36 4.18 12.50 -9.00
N ARG A 37 4.39 13.77 -9.30
CA ARG A 37 5.65 14.24 -9.90
C ARG A 37 6.84 14.06 -8.96
N LEU A 38 6.64 14.29 -7.67
CA LEU A 38 7.65 14.02 -6.65
C LEU A 38 8.03 12.54 -6.61
N ASP A 39 7.05 11.63 -6.56
CA ASP A 39 7.28 10.17 -6.56
C ASP A 39 8.04 9.73 -7.82
N THR A 40 7.60 10.21 -8.98
CA THR A 40 8.27 9.92 -10.27
C THR A 40 9.73 10.38 -10.29
N ALA A 41 10.02 11.54 -9.71
CA ALA A 41 11.39 12.06 -9.63
C ALA A 41 12.23 11.26 -8.62
N ALA A 42 11.67 10.91 -7.46
CA ALA A 42 12.34 10.16 -6.41
C ALA A 42 12.77 8.76 -6.85
N ARG A 43 12.03 8.14 -7.78
CA ARG A 43 12.34 6.81 -8.32
C ARG A 43 13.57 6.79 -9.26
N ARG A 44 13.97 7.94 -9.81
CA ARG A 44 15.01 7.99 -10.86
C ARG A 44 16.38 7.57 -10.32
N GLY A 45 17.03 6.64 -11.03
CA GLY A 45 18.39 6.20 -10.69
C GLY A 45 18.47 5.23 -9.52
N LEU A 46 17.33 4.75 -9.00
CA LEU A 46 17.26 3.71 -7.98
C LEU A 46 16.87 2.37 -8.59
N ASP A 47 17.39 1.29 -8.01
CA ASP A 47 16.85 -0.05 -8.26
C ASP A 47 15.36 -0.10 -7.84
N PRO A 48 14.46 -0.66 -8.67
CA PRO A 48 13.03 -0.69 -8.35
C PRO A 48 12.70 -1.37 -7.02
N LYS A 49 13.42 -2.44 -6.67
CA LYS A 49 13.18 -3.16 -5.42
C LYS A 49 13.65 -2.33 -4.23
N LEU A 50 14.82 -1.70 -4.33
CA LEU A 50 15.31 -0.78 -3.30
C LEU A 50 14.33 0.38 -3.08
N TYR A 51 13.77 0.93 -4.16
CA TYR A 51 12.79 2.01 -4.08
C TYR A 51 11.56 1.61 -3.24
N GLU A 52 10.96 0.45 -3.51
CA GLU A 52 9.80 -0.02 -2.74
C GLU A 52 10.18 -0.39 -1.29
N LEU A 53 11.36 -0.98 -1.03
CA LEU A 53 11.81 -1.28 0.33
C LEU A 53 11.97 -0.01 1.20
N VAL A 54 12.46 1.09 0.62
CA VAL A 54 12.53 2.39 1.31
C VAL A 54 11.12 2.88 1.66
N LYS A 55 10.15 2.78 0.74
CA LYS A 55 8.76 3.21 0.95
C LYS A 55 8.03 2.34 1.97
N ILE A 56 8.27 1.02 1.97
CA ILE A 56 7.81 0.10 3.02
C ILE A 56 8.34 0.54 4.38
N ARG A 57 9.65 0.78 4.51
CA ARG A 57 10.24 1.15 5.80
C ARG A 57 9.74 2.50 6.30
N ALA A 58 9.63 3.49 5.42
CA ALA A 58 9.06 4.79 5.76
C ALA A 58 7.60 4.67 6.23
N SER A 59 6.80 3.82 5.57
CA SER A 59 5.40 3.57 5.94
C SER A 59 5.27 2.91 7.31
N GLN A 60 6.16 1.98 7.65
CA GLN A 60 6.21 1.36 8.98
C GLN A 60 6.53 2.40 10.07
N VAL A 61 7.56 3.22 9.89
CA VAL A 61 7.96 4.27 10.86
C VAL A 61 6.81 5.27 11.07
N ASN A 62 6.09 5.61 10.00
CA ASN A 62 4.96 6.53 10.04
C ASN A 62 3.62 5.87 10.38
N HIS A 63 3.60 4.55 10.65
CA HIS A 63 2.40 3.79 10.98
C HIS A 63 1.26 3.96 9.95
N CYS A 64 1.61 4.07 8.66
CA CYS A 64 0.63 4.22 7.60
C CYS A 64 0.27 2.85 7.02
N ALA A 65 -0.81 2.25 7.50
CA ALA A 65 -1.28 0.94 7.04
C ALA A 65 -1.61 0.92 5.53
N PHE A 66 -2.20 2.01 5.01
CA PHE A 66 -2.52 2.16 3.58
C PHE A 66 -1.26 2.11 2.69
N CYS A 67 -0.24 2.91 3.00
CA CYS A 67 1.00 2.90 2.23
C CYS A 67 1.76 1.59 2.41
N LEU A 68 1.69 0.98 3.60
CA LEU A 68 2.35 -0.30 3.85
C LEU A 68 1.74 -1.40 2.97
N ASP A 69 0.41 -1.54 2.95
CA ASP A 69 -0.29 -2.50 2.10
C ASP A 69 0.04 -2.30 0.62
N MET A 70 -0.06 -1.05 0.13
CA MET A 70 0.29 -0.68 -1.25
C MET A 70 1.72 -1.09 -1.62
N HIS A 71 2.73 -0.64 -0.87
CA HIS A 71 4.13 -0.87 -1.24
C HIS A 71 4.58 -2.31 -1.03
N THR A 72 3.95 -3.08 -0.14
CA THR A 72 4.26 -4.52 -0.03
C THR A 72 3.76 -5.35 -1.21
N LYS A 73 2.72 -4.91 -1.92
CA LYS A 73 2.22 -5.57 -3.13
C LYS A 73 3.03 -5.22 -4.38
N ASP A 74 3.67 -4.05 -4.37
CA ASP A 74 4.47 -3.53 -5.48
C ASP A 74 5.96 -3.97 -5.42
N ALA A 75 6.43 -4.47 -4.28
CA ALA A 75 7.83 -4.89 -4.02
C ALA A 75 8.12 -6.35 -4.41
#